data_AF-A0A4P5VKA6-F1
#
_entry.id   AF-A0A4P5VKA6-F1
#
_cell.length_a   1.000
_cell.length_b   1.000
_cell.length_c   1.000
_cell.angle_alpha   90.00
_cell.angle_beta   90.00
_cell.angle_gamma   90.00
#
_symmetry.space_group_name_H-M   'P 1'
#
loop_
_entity.id
_entity.type
_entity.pdbx_description
1 polymer ?
#
loop_
_entity_poly.entity_id
_entity_poly.type
_entity_poly.pdbx_seq_one_letter_code
_entity_poly.pdbx_strand_id
1 'polypeptide(L)'
;MTLSSGFSGSPRPGVPSLEVRLLRNGIPESHHRVHAVVCDQRGRVLMRAGDPQQLSFIRSALKPFQATTFVASGAADRTACGERGLAIACASHAGTAAHAREAFRLLWGADLDVGRLQCPVPHGATSALEHNCSGKHAAFLATCRQMHWPLESYLQTDHPLQVEVVKRVAELLGIPAAELVVARDDCGAPTLQLQLAQMALLFAHLGAGEHPDLERLSRSMLAHPELVAGEGRFDTALMRLAHGQVVSKGGAEGIQCLSRVGEGMGVGIKVEDGASRAKHAVALHVLEQLGWLTPATLEELGQNFLQLGPQLQLEVRGELRFD
;
A
#
# COMPACT_ATOMS: atom_id res chain seq x y z
N MET A 1 -25.06 5.90 -12.40
CA MET A 1 -24.69 7.33 -12.59
C MET A 1 -23.23 7.33 -13.01
N THR A 2 -22.99 7.65 -14.27
CA THR A 2 -21.66 7.68 -14.91
C THR A 2 -20.78 8.72 -14.25
N LEU A 3 -19.53 8.35 -13.95
CA LEU A 3 -18.48 9.30 -13.56
C LEU A 3 -18.45 10.43 -14.59
N SER A 4 -18.38 11.68 -14.10
CA SER A 4 -18.09 12.85 -14.93
C SER A 4 -16.82 12.55 -15.74
N SER A 5 -16.95 12.55 -17.07
CA SER A 5 -15.88 12.41 -18.06
C SER A 5 -14.94 13.64 -18.07
N GLY A 6 -14.44 14.03 -16.90
CA GLY A 6 -13.69 15.26 -16.67
C GLY A 6 -12.20 15.18 -16.98
N PHE A 7 -11.72 14.14 -17.69
CA PHE A 7 -10.31 14.01 -18.07
C PHE A 7 -9.99 14.56 -19.46
N SER A 8 -10.95 15.19 -20.17
CA SER A 8 -10.67 15.92 -21.41
C SER A 8 -10.48 17.42 -21.14
N GLY A 9 -9.41 17.78 -20.45
CA GLY A 9 -8.93 19.16 -20.35
C GLY A 9 -7.68 19.33 -21.20
N SER A 10 -7.62 20.36 -22.06
CA SER A 10 -6.40 20.78 -22.76
C SER A 10 -5.18 20.77 -21.82
N PRO A 11 -3.95 20.49 -22.30
CA PRO A 11 -2.79 20.41 -21.43
C PRO A 11 -2.54 21.78 -20.77
N ARG A 12 -2.96 21.90 -19.51
CA ARG A 12 -2.47 22.94 -18.60
C ARG A 12 -0.94 22.84 -18.62
N PRO A 13 -0.18 23.95 -18.55
CA PRO A 13 1.26 23.87 -18.38
C PRO A 13 1.55 22.91 -17.22
N GLY A 14 2.31 21.87 -17.50
CA GLY A 14 2.44 20.72 -16.60
C GLY A 14 2.90 21.16 -15.21
N VAL A 15 2.18 20.73 -14.17
CA VAL A 15 2.64 20.93 -12.79
C VAL A 15 3.99 20.20 -12.65
N PRO A 16 5.08 20.87 -12.24
CA PRO A 16 6.38 20.24 -12.10
C PRO A 16 6.33 19.04 -11.15
N SER A 17 7.11 18.00 -11.44
CA SER A 17 7.36 16.91 -10.49
C SER A 17 8.27 17.37 -9.36
N LEU A 18 8.26 16.61 -8.26
CA LEU A 18 9.22 16.77 -7.19
C LEU A 18 10.57 16.17 -7.60
N GLU A 19 11.64 16.69 -7.01
CA GLU A 19 12.99 16.16 -7.16
C GLU A 19 13.54 15.77 -5.79
N VAL A 20 14.10 14.56 -5.67
CA VAL A 20 14.90 14.18 -4.50
C VAL A 20 16.35 14.10 -4.89
N ARG A 21 17.22 14.76 -4.13
CA ARG A 21 18.67 14.71 -4.30
C ARG A 21 19.29 13.93 -3.16
N LEU A 22 20.07 12.91 -3.47
CA LEU A 22 21.02 12.34 -2.52
C LEU A 22 22.25 13.25 -2.49
N LEU A 23 22.58 13.78 -1.32
CA LEU A 23 23.74 14.62 -1.11
C LEU A 23 24.81 13.86 -0.33
N ARG A 24 26.07 13.91 -0.80
CA ARG A 24 27.25 13.47 -0.04
C ARG A 24 28.08 14.67 0.35
N ASN A 25 28.23 14.92 1.64
CA ASN A 25 28.89 16.12 2.16
C ASN A 25 28.34 17.42 1.52
N GLY A 26 27.01 17.48 1.32
CA GLY A 26 26.32 18.61 0.69
C GLY A 26 26.36 18.65 -0.84
N ILE A 27 27.07 17.74 -1.51
CA ILE A 27 27.20 17.71 -2.98
C ILE A 27 26.21 16.71 -3.57
N PRO A 28 25.38 17.07 -4.58
CA PRO A 28 24.48 16.13 -5.25
C PRO A 28 25.21 14.96 -5.91
N GLU A 29 24.82 13.73 -5.56
CA GLU A 29 25.34 12.47 -6.11
C GLU A 29 24.30 11.73 -6.96
N SER A 30 23.02 11.82 -6.61
CA SER A 30 21.93 11.20 -7.38
C SER A 30 20.68 12.05 -7.34
N HIS A 31 19.89 11.98 -8.41
CA HIS A 31 18.64 12.71 -8.58
C HIS A 31 17.51 11.74 -8.86
N HIS A 32 16.38 11.91 -8.19
CA HIS A 32 15.18 11.10 -8.37
C HIS A 32 14.01 12.01 -8.72
N ARG A 33 13.32 11.73 -9.83
CA ARG A 33 12.08 12.42 -10.20
C ARG A 33 10.89 11.72 -9.57
N VAL A 34 9.99 12.48 -8.95
CA VAL A 34 8.89 11.92 -8.17
C VAL A 34 7.57 12.61 -8.51
N HIS A 35 6.55 11.80 -8.73
CA HIS A 35 5.16 12.23 -8.87
C HIS A 35 4.41 12.00 -7.57
N ALA A 36 3.56 12.94 -7.19
CA ALA A 36 2.69 12.83 -6.03
C ALA A 36 1.30 13.38 -6.35
N VAL A 37 0.26 12.70 -5.87
CA VAL A 37 -1.14 13.07 -6.10
C VAL A 37 -1.89 12.94 -4.79
N VAL A 38 -2.72 13.92 -4.48
CA VAL A 38 -3.66 13.91 -3.36
C VAL A 38 -5.07 13.88 -3.92
N CYS A 39 -5.86 12.89 -3.54
CA CYS A 39 -7.25 12.74 -3.95
C CYS A 39 -8.19 12.74 -2.74
N ASP A 40 -9.42 13.18 -2.94
CA ASP A 40 -10.51 12.88 -2.03
C ASP A 40 -11.23 11.57 -2.39
N GLN A 41 -12.10 11.12 -1.49
CA GLN A 41 -12.94 9.93 -1.66
C GLN A 41 -13.97 10.03 -2.81
N ARG A 42 -14.10 11.18 -3.48
CA ARG A 42 -14.94 11.37 -4.68
C ARG A 42 -14.14 11.24 -5.97
N GLY A 43 -12.85 10.96 -5.88
CA GLY A 43 -11.95 10.85 -7.03
C GLY A 43 -11.47 12.19 -7.58
N ARG A 44 -11.67 13.30 -6.86
CA ARG A 44 -11.14 14.60 -7.29
C ARG A 44 -9.67 14.69 -6.89
N VAL A 45 -8.81 15.02 -7.85
CA VAL A 45 -7.42 15.41 -7.55
C VAL A 45 -7.48 16.79 -6.88
N LEU A 46 -7.05 16.86 -5.62
CA LEU A 46 -7.02 18.09 -4.85
C LEU A 46 -5.71 18.84 -5.08
N MET A 47 -4.61 18.09 -5.06
CA MET A 47 -3.27 18.63 -5.26
C MET A 47 -2.40 17.60 -5.98
N ARG A 48 -1.40 18.07 -6.71
CA ARG A 48 -0.42 17.22 -7.38
C ARG A 48 0.96 17.86 -7.50
N ALA A 49 1.95 17.02 -7.71
CA ALA A 49 3.24 17.37 -8.28
C ALA A 49 3.54 16.35 -9.39
N GLY A 50 3.74 16.82 -10.62
CA GLY A 50 3.89 15.98 -11.80
C GLY A 50 2.58 15.42 -12.36
N ASP A 51 2.64 14.24 -12.98
CA ASP A 51 1.52 13.64 -13.71
C ASP A 51 0.66 12.70 -12.84
N PRO A 52 -0.63 13.02 -12.59
CA PRO A 52 -1.54 12.13 -11.90
C PRO A 52 -1.96 10.90 -12.71
N GLN A 53 -1.79 10.93 -14.02
CA GLN A 53 -2.10 9.83 -14.94
C GLN A 53 -0.92 8.87 -15.11
N GLN A 54 0.22 9.13 -14.46
CA GLN A 54 1.38 8.24 -14.49
C GLN A 54 0.97 6.82 -14.13
N LEU A 55 1.11 5.91 -15.11
CA LEU A 55 0.79 4.50 -14.92
C LEU A 55 1.92 3.78 -14.20
N SER A 56 1.57 2.98 -13.21
CA SER A 56 2.51 2.05 -12.57
C SER A 56 1.77 0.87 -11.97
N PHE A 57 2.50 -0.19 -11.64
CA PHE A 57 1.93 -1.27 -10.85
C PHE A 57 1.83 -0.84 -9.39
N ILE A 58 0.67 -1.01 -8.77
CA ILE A 58 0.48 -0.66 -7.34
C ILE A 58 1.28 -1.60 -6.41
N ARG A 59 1.65 -2.79 -6.90
CA ARG A 59 2.45 -3.80 -6.19
C ARG A 59 1.86 -4.08 -4.80
N SER A 60 2.72 -4.19 -3.78
CA SER A 60 2.32 -4.48 -2.40
C SER A 60 1.45 -3.41 -1.72
N ALA A 61 1.24 -2.24 -2.32
CA ALA A 61 0.27 -1.27 -1.79
C ALA A 61 -1.19 -1.73 -2.01
N LEU A 62 -1.42 -2.72 -2.88
CA LEU A 62 -2.76 -3.27 -3.14
C LEU A 62 -3.32 -4.14 -2.01
N LYS A 63 -2.47 -4.64 -1.12
CA LYS A 63 -2.81 -5.69 -0.14
C LYS A 63 -4.02 -5.39 0.76
N PRO A 64 -4.22 -4.16 1.28
CA PRO A 64 -5.44 -3.85 2.04
C PRO A 64 -6.70 -4.12 1.23
N PHE A 65 -6.71 -3.76 -0.06
CA PHE A 65 -7.84 -4.00 -0.95
C PHE A 65 -8.04 -5.48 -1.28
N GLN A 66 -6.95 -6.24 -1.43
CA GLN A 66 -7.01 -7.70 -1.58
C GLN A 66 -7.60 -8.37 -0.33
N ALA A 67 -7.19 -7.92 0.86
CA ALA A 67 -7.66 -8.43 2.14
C ALA A 67 -9.15 -8.15 2.40
N THR A 68 -9.78 -7.23 1.66
CA THR A 68 -11.23 -7.01 1.82
C THR A 68 -12.07 -8.24 1.47
N THR A 69 -11.59 -9.11 0.56
CA THR A 69 -12.23 -10.41 0.25
C THR A 69 -12.21 -11.37 1.45
N PHE A 70 -11.15 -11.32 2.25
CA PHE A 70 -11.01 -12.12 3.47
C PHE A 70 -11.97 -11.68 4.58
N VAL A 71 -12.22 -10.38 4.69
CA VAL A 71 -13.22 -9.83 5.62
C VAL A 71 -14.63 -10.16 5.12
N ALA A 72 -14.93 -9.83 3.87
CA ALA A 72 -16.27 -9.91 3.32
C ALA A 72 -16.82 -11.33 3.15
N SER A 73 -15.94 -12.31 2.91
CA SER A 73 -16.32 -13.72 2.87
C SER A 73 -16.69 -14.29 4.25
N GLY A 74 -16.40 -13.57 5.34
CA GLY A 74 -16.52 -14.06 6.71
C GLY A 74 -15.37 -14.96 7.16
N ALA A 75 -14.34 -15.15 6.31
CA ALA A 75 -13.18 -15.98 6.64
C ALA A 75 -12.37 -15.39 7.81
N ALA A 76 -12.24 -14.06 7.90
CA ALA A 76 -11.61 -13.39 9.03
C ALA A 76 -12.27 -13.72 10.37
N ASP A 77 -13.60 -13.75 10.39
CA ASP A 77 -14.37 -14.02 11.60
C ASP A 77 -14.35 -15.51 11.96
N ARG A 78 -14.46 -16.41 10.96
CA ARG A 78 -14.36 -17.86 11.17
C ARG A 78 -12.99 -18.28 11.74
N THR A 79 -11.91 -17.69 11.24
CA THR A 79 -10.54 -17.99 11.72
C THR A 79 -10.25 -17.39 13.10
N ALA A 80 -11.18 -16.59 13.67
CA ALA A 80 -11.02 -15.89 14.94
C ALA A 80 -9.69 -15.11 15.02
N CYS A 81 -9.27 -14.52 13.91
CA CYS A 81 -7.90 -14.01 13.77
C CYS A 81 -7.64 -12.68 14.50
N GLY A 82 -8.72 -11.96 14.85
CA GLY A 82 -8.66 -10.64 15.46
C GLY A 82 -7.92 -9.60 14.61
N GLU A 83 -7.55 -8.49 15.22
CA GLU A 83 -6.88 -7.36 14.53
C GLU A 83 -5.48 -7.74 14.02
N ARG A 84 -4.75 -8.60 14.74
CA ARG A 84 -3.45 -9.11 14.29
C ARG A 84 -3.53 -9.87 12.97
N GLY A 85 -4.56 -10.70 12.81
CA GLY A 85 -4.82 -11.45 11.58
C GLY A 85 -5.16 -10.54 10.39
N LEU A 86 -5.95 -9.49 10.64
CA LEU A 86 -6.28 -8.49 9.62
C LEU A 86 -5.04 -7.67 9.22
N ALA A 87 -4.19 -7.30 10.18
CA ALA A 87 -2.94 -6.58 9.92
C ALA A 87 -1.97 -7.42 9.06
N ILE A 88 -1.77 -8.70 9.42
CA ILE A 88 -0.87 -9.59 8.66
C ILE A 88 -1.41 -9.89 7.25
N ALA A 89 -2.74 -9.90 7.04
CA ALA A 89 -3.33 -10.03 5.71
C ALA A 89 -3.00 -8.84 4.78
N CYS A 90 -2.78 -7.65 5.35
CA CYS A 90 -2.39 -6.43 4.62
C CYS A 90 -0.87 -6.31 4.42
N ALA A 91 -0.08 -7.23 4.97
CA ALA A 91 1.34 -7.01 5.23
C ALA A 91 2.26 -7.18 4.02
N SER A 92 3.33 -6.39 4.02
CA SER A 92 4.55 -6.59 3.24
C SER A 92 5.76 -6.74 4.18
N HIS A 93 5.64 -7.70 5.11
CA HIS A 93 6.45 -7.76 6.31
C HIS A 93 7.91 -8.14 6.13
N ALA A 94 8.70 -8.04 7.20
CA ALA A 94 10.12 -8.38 7.22
C ALA A 94 10.43 -9.89 7.32
N GLY A 95 9.43 -10.75 7.54
CA GLY A 95 9.61 -12.20 7.55
C GLY A 95 10.10 -12.78 8.87
N THR A 96 10.04 -11.99 9.95
CA THR A 96 10.44 -12.43 11.29
C THR A 96 9.56 -13.57 11.82
N ALA A 97 10.03 -14.27 12.85
CA ALA A 97 9.27 -15.33 13.52
C ALA A 97 7.89 -14.87 14.01
N ALA A 98 7.74 -13.62 14.43
CA ALA A 98 6.46 -13.05 14.81
C ALA A 98 5.48 -13.00 13.61
N HIS A 99 5.94 -12.57 12.43
CA HIS A 99 5.14 -12.56 11.21
C HIS A 99 4.76 -13.97 10.77
N ALA A 100 5.74 -14.88 10.73
CA ALA A 100 5.53 -16.27 10.36
C ALA A 100 4.47 -16.93 11.26
N ARG A 101 4.52 -16.65 12.58
CA ARG A 101 3.52 -17.13 13.54
C ARG A 101 2.12 -16.60 13.25
N GLU A 102 1.96 -15.30 12.96
CA GLU A 102 0.62 -14.76 12.65
C GLU A 102 0.06 -15.29 11.32
N ALA A 103 0.90 -15.42 10.29
CA ALA A 103 0.49 -16.05 9.03
C ALA A 103 0.10 -17.52 9.22
N PHE A 104 0.84 -18.26 10.05
CA PHE A 104 0.49 -19.63 10.42
C PHE A 104 -0.86 -19.71 11.15
N ARG A 105 -1.15 -18.79 12.07
CA ARG A 105 -2.43 -18.77 12.80
C ARG A 105 -3.63 -18.61 11.88
N LEU A 106 -3.50 -17.83 10.79
CA LEU A 106 -4.55 -17.72 9.77
C LEU A 106 -4.82 -19.06 9.07
N LEU A 107 -3.77 -19.78 8.66
CA LEU A 107 -3.89 -21.10 8.04
C LEU A 107 -4.49 -22.12 9.02
N TRP A 108 -3.97 -22.15 10.25
CA TRP A 108 -4.43 -23.04 11.30
C TRP A 108 -5.91 -22.82 11.62
N GLY A 109 -6.34 -21.56 11.78
CA GLY A 109 -7.74 -21.23 12.02
C GLY A 109 -8.68 -21.56 10.84
N ALA A 110 -8.12 -21.87 9.66
CA ALA A 110 -8.86 -22.29 8.48
C ALA A 110 -8.71 -23.80 8.18
N ASP A 111 -8.13 -24.57 9.11
CA ASP A 111 -7.82 -26.00 8.94
C ASP A 111 -7.00 -26.27 7.65
N LEU A 112 -5.91 -25.51 7.48
CA LEU A 112 -5.02 -25.58 6.33
C LEU A 112 -3.55 -25.74 6.75
N ASP A 113 -2.84 -26.58 6.00
CA ASP A 113 -1.41 -26.77 6.16
C ASP A 113 -0.58 -25.67 5.49
N VAL A 114 0.61 -25.42 6.05
CA VAL A 114 1.60 -24.47 5.51
C VAL A 114 2.01 -24.80 4.07
N GLY A 115 2.00 -26.08 3.69
CA GLY A 115 2.34 -26.53 2.35
C GLY A 115 1.40 -26.03 1.23
N ARG A 116 0.27 -25.39 1.58
CA ARG A 116 -0.65 -24.75 0.64
C ARG A 116 -0.20 -23.35 0.20
N LEU A 117 0.74 -22.73 0.91
CA LEU A 117 1.30 -21.44 0.51
C LEU A 117 2.04 -21.59 -0.82
N GLN A 118 1.76 -20.68 -1.76
CA GLN A 118 2.36 -20.64 -3.10
C GLN A 118 3.27 -19.42 -3.29
N CYS A 119 3.42 -18.57 -2.27
CA CYS A 119 4.50 -17.59 -2.28
C CYS A 119 5.85 -18.31 -2.14
N PRO A 120 6.91 -17.81 -2.80
CA PRO A 120 8.20 -18.48 -2.78
C PRO A 120 8.81 -18.48 -1.36
N VAL A 121 9.68 -19.46 -1.08
CA VAL A 121 10.54 -19.41 0.11
C VAL A 121 11.63 -18.37 -0.14
N PRO A 122 11.78 -17.34 0.72
CA PRO A 122 12.84 -16.35 0.55
C PRO A 122 14.23 -16.97 0.57
N HIS A 123 15.19 -16.33 -0.09
CA HIS A 123 16.58 -16.77 -0.02
C HIS A 123 17.10 -16.74 1.43
N GLY A 124 17.68 -17.85 1.88
CA GLY A 124 18.18 -18.01 3.26
C GLY A 124 17.11 -18.33 4.30
N ALA A 125 15.84 -18.42 3.92
CA ALA A 125 14.74 -18.84 4.79
C ALA A 125 14.47 -20.34 4.67
N THR A 126 13.69 -20.88 5.61
CA THR A 126 13.32 -22.31 5.66
C THR A 126 11.86 -22.55 5.30
N SER A 127 11.04 -21.50 5.29
CA SER A 127 9.59 -21.61 5.08
C SER A 127 9.02 -20.46 4.25
N ALA A 128 7.96 -20.75 3.51
CA ALA A 128 7.15 -19.74 2.82
C ALA A 128 6.47 -18.77 3.80
N LEU A 129 6.31 -19.14 5.08
CA LEU A 129 5.80 -18.25 6.14
C LEU A 129 6.69 -17.02 6.35
N GLU A 130 7.98 -17.12 6.04
CA GLU A 130 8.96 -16.04 6.17
C GLU A 130 8.90 -15.09 4.96
N HIS A 131 8.15 -15.43 3.91
CA HIS A 131 7.95 -14.55 2.76
C HIS A 131 7.12 -13.32 3.16
N ASN A 132 7.51 -12.13 2.71
CA ASN A 132 6.84 -10.85 3.01
C ASN A 132 5.35 -10.78 2.59
N CYS A 133 4.83 -11.77 1.87
CA CYS A 133 3.45 -11.87 1.42
C CYS A 133 2.70 -13.03 2.07
N SER A 134 3.31 -13.78 2.98
CA SER A 134 2.73 -15.02 3.51
C SER A 134 1.39 -14.77 4.20
N GLY A 135 1.24 -13.67 4.93
CA GLY A 135 -0.04 -13.25 5.52
C GLY A 135 -1.17 -13.05 4.51
N LYS A 136 -0.91 -12.36 3.40
CA LYS A 136 -1.89 -12.22 2.29
C LYS A 136 -2.25 -13.58 1.71
N HIS A 137 -1.26 -14.44 1.46
CA HIS A 137 -1.53 -15.78 0.90
C HIS A 137 -2.32 -16.66 1.87
N ALA A 138 -2.07 -16.57 3.17
CA ALA A 138 -2.87 -17.24 4.18
C ALA A 138 -4.31 -16.73 4.20
N ALA A 139 -4.53 -15.42 4.09
CA ALA A 139 -5.86 -14.82 3.98
C ALA A 139 -6.60 -15.25 2.69
N PHE A 140 -5.89 -15.34 1.56
CA PHE A 140 -6.41 -15.88 0.31
C PHE A 140 -6.88 -17.33 0.45
N LEU A 141 -6.04 -18.19 1.03
CA LEU A 141 -6.37 -19.59 1.24
C LEU A 141 -7.54 -19.78 2.23
N ALA A 142 -7.56 -19.01 3.33
CA ALA A 142 -8.67 -19.01 4.27
C ALA A 142 -9.98 -18.57 3.60
N THR A 143 -9.92 -17.57 2.71
CA THR A 143 -11.05 -17.13 1.88
C THR A 143 -11.51 -18.25 0.95
N CYS A 144 -10.60 -18.89 0.22
CA CYS A 144 -10.95 -20.01 -0.66
C CYS A 144 -11.59 -21.16 0.13
N ARG A 145 -11.06 -21.51 1.31
CA ARG A 145 -11.64 -22.52 2.19
C ARG A 145 -13.07 -22.16 2.60
N GLN A 146 -13.28 -20.93 3.06
CA GLN A 146 -14.59 -20.41 3.47
C GLN A 146 -15.62 -20.45 2.32
N MET A 147 -15.17 -20.10 1.11
CA MET A 147 -16.02 -20.00 -0.08
C MET A 147 -16.12 -21.30 -0.87
N HIS A 148 -15.47 -22.38 -0.42
CA HIS A 148 -15.36 -23.66 -1.13
C HIS A 148 -14.77 -23.51 -2.55
N TRP A 149 -13.82 -22.59 -2.72
CA TRP A 149 -13.07 -22.41 -3.96
C TRP A 149 -11.80 -23.27 -4.00
N PRO A 150 -11.25 -23.58 -5.18
CA PRO A 150 -10.00 -24.32 -5.32
C PRO A 150 -8.86 -23.73 -4.48
N LEU A 151 -8.08 -24.59 -3.84
CA LEU A 151 -6.95 -24.19 -2.99
C LEU A 151 -5.62 -24.22 -3.77
N GLU A 152 -5.59 -24.92 -4.90
CA GLU A 152 -4.39 -25.20 -5.69
C GLU A 152 -4.15 -24.15 -6.77
N SER A 153 -5.16 -23.34 -7.11
CA SER A 153 -5.11 -22.39 -8.23
C SER A 153 -5.45 -20.95 -7.83
N TYR A 154 -5.43 -20.63 -6.54
CA TYR A 154 -5.86 -19.30 -6.05
C TYR A 154 -5.03 -18.12 -6.58
N LEU A 155 -3.90 -18.34 -7.23
CA LEU A 155 -3.09 -17.32 -7.90
C LEU A 155 -3.45 -17.09 -9.38
N GLN A 156 -4.25 -17.97 -9.99
CA GLN A 156 -4.66 -17.83 -11.40
C GLN A 156 -5.64 -16.66 -11.55
N THR A 157 -5.52 -15.89 -12.64
CA THR A 157 -6.29 -14.66 -12.83
C THR A 157 -7.79 -14.90 -13.02
N ASP A 158 -8.17 -16.08 -13.52
CA ASP A 158 -9.54 -16.55 -13.67
C ASP A 158 -10.10 -17.25 -12.43
N HIS A 159 -9.28 -17.44 -11.39
CA HIS A 159 -9.73 -18.02 -10.14
C HIS A 159 -10.77 -17.10 -9.45
N PRO A 160 -11.88 -17.65 -8.88
CA PRO A 160 -12.95 -16.85 -8.27
C PRO A 160 -12.47 -15.80 -7.26
N LEU A 161 -11.47 -16.15 -6.43
CA LEU A 161 -10.80 -15.23 -5.52
C LEU A 161 -10.23 -13.98 -6.23
N GLN A 162 -9.47 -14.18 -7.31
CA GLN A 162 -8.79 -13.07 -8.00
C GLN A 162 -9.81 -12.22 -8.77
N VAL A 163 -10.83 -12.84 -9.36
CA VAL A 163 -11.96 -12.15 -9.98
C VAL A 163 -12.66 -11.25 -8.95
N GLU A 164 -12.94 -11.75 -7.75
CA GLU A 164 -13.59 -10.98 -6.69
C GLU A 164 -12.70 -9.83 -6.17
N VAL A 165 -11.39 -10.05 -6.04
CA VAL A 165 -10.42 -8.98 -5.70
C VAL A 165 -10.47 -7.87 -6.74
N VAL A 166 -10.39 -8.21 -8.03
CA VAL A 166 -10.40 -7.21 -9.13
C VAL A 166 -11.73 -6.47 -9.15
N LYS A 167 -12.85 -7.17 -8.98
CA LYS A 167 -14.18 -6.58 -8.90
C LYS A 167 -14.30 -5.54 -7.79
N ARG A 168 -13.85 -5.86 -6.57
CA ARG A 168 -13.89 -4.94 -5.42
C ARG A 168 -13.03 -3.70 -5.64
N VAL A 169 -11.84 -3.86 -6.24
CA VAL A 169 -10.99 -2.71 -6.59
C VAL A 169 -11.68 -1.85 -7.66
N ALA A 170 -12.29 -2.47 -8.67
CA ALA A 170 -13.02 -1.77 -9.73
C ALA A 170 -14.21 -0.96 -9.17
N GLU A 171 -14.94 -1.53 -8.21
CA GLU A 171 -16.05 -0.86 -7.51
C GLU A 171 -15.58 0.39 -6.76
N LEU A 172 -14.46 0.31 -6.02
CA LEU A 172 -13.87 1.47 -5.34
C LEU A 172 -13.36 2.54 -6.31
N LEU A 173 -12.92 2.14 -7.50
CA LEU A 173 -12.46 3.06 -8.54
C LEU A 173 -13.62 3.61 -9.39
N GLY A 174 -14.82 3.03 -9.30
CA GLY A 174 -15.97 3.39 -10.13
C GLY A 174 -15.81 3.07 -11.62
N ILE A 175 -14.95 2.12 -11.98
CA ILE A 175 -14.70 1.71 -13.38
C ILE A 175 -15.07 0.24 -13.61
N PRO A 176 -15.36 -0.19 -14.85
CA PRO A 176 -15.55 -1.59 -15.16
C PRO A 176 -14.31 -2.44 -14.86
N ALA A 177 -14.49 -3.61 -14.25
CA ALA A 177 -13.39 -4.52 -13.94
C ALA A 177 -12.58 -4.96 -15.18
N ALA A 178 -13.22 -5.00 -16.35
CA ALA A 178 -12.57 -5.34 -17.63
C ALA A 178 -11.54 -4.29 -18.09
N GLU A 179 -11.57 -3.07 -17.55
CA GLU A 179 -10.60 -2.01 -17.87
C GLU A 179 -9.32 -2.12 -17.01
N LEU A 180 -9.33 -2.94 -15.95
CA LEU A 180 -8.16 -3.11 -15.09
C LEU A 180 -7.13 -4.04 -15.75
N VAL A 181 -5.92 -3.52 -15.94
CA VAL A 181 -4.79 -4.30 -16.45
C VAL A 181 -4.16 -5.10 -15.30
N VAL A 182 -4.25 -6.42 -15.42
CA VAL A 182 -3.72 -7.38 -14.44
C VAL A 182 -2.37 -7.92 -14.89
N ALA A 183 -1.41 -8.00 -13.97
CA ALA A 183 -0.10 -8.63 -14.19
C ALA A 183 0.29 -9.53 -13.01
N ARG A 184 1.28 -10.40 -13.21
CA ARG A 184 1.81 -11.27 -12.17
C ARG A 184 2.87 -10.54 -11.32
N ASP A 185 2.73 -10.57 -10.01
CA ASP A 185 3.71 -10.06 -9.03
C ASP A 185 4.72 -11.17 -8.64
N ASP A 186 5.80 -10.83 -7.95
CA ASP A 186 6.93 -11.73 -7.65
C ASP A 186 6.53 -12.86 -6.69
N CYS A 187 5.53 -12.59 -5.83
CA CYS A 187 4.93 -13.60 -4.97
C CYS A 187 4.01 -14.58 -5.72
N GLY A 188 3.80 -14.37 -7.02
CA GLY A 188 2.93 -15.15 -7.89
C GLY A 188 1.49 -14.65 -8.00
N ALA A 189 1.02 -13.83 -7.06
CA ALA A 189 -0.34 -13.29 -7.09
C ALA A 189 -0.51 -12.16 -8.14
N PRO A 190 -1.73 -11.93 -8.62
CA PRO A 190 -2.06 -10.76 -9.44
C PRO A 190 -1.79 -9.42 -8.74
N THR A 191 -1.31 -8.45 -9.53
CA THR A 191 -1.24 -7.02 -9.22
C THR A 191 -1.86 -6.21 -10.36
N LEU A 192 -2.12 -4.93 -10.12
CA LEU A 192 -2.83 -4.05 -11.06
C LEU A 192 -1.94 -2.92 -11.54
N GLN A 193 -2.01 -2.59 -12.82
CA GLN A 193 -1.50 -1.32 -13.33
C GLN A 193 -2.58 -0.25 -13.12
N LEU A 194 -2.26 0.79 -12.37
CA LEU A 194 -3.17 1.88 -12.04
C LEU A 194 -2.51 3.21 -12.34
N GLN A 195 -3.33 4.23 -12.61
CA GLN A 195 -2.89 5.61 -12.59
C GLN A 195 -2.60 6.02 -11.15
N LEU A 196 -1.67 6.96 -10.95
CA LEU A 196 -1.32 7.43 -9.61
C LEU A 196 -2.52 8.03 -8.87
N ALA A 197 -3.41 8.75 -9.57
CA ALA A 197 -4.66 9.25 -9.01
C ALA A 197 -5.63 8.14 -8.56
N GLN A 198 -5.65 7.00 -9.26
CA GLN A 198 -6.45 5.83 -8.86
C GLN A 198 -5.89 5.19 -7.59
N MET A 199 -4.55 5.13 -7.45
CA MET A 199 -3.92 4.68 -6.20
C MET A 199 -4.27 5.61 -5.03
N ALA A 200 -4.21 6.93 -5.26
CA ALA A 200 -4.61 7.91 -4.25
C ALA A 200 -6.09 7.77 -3.86
N LEU A 201 -7.00 7.56 -4.82
CA LEU A 201 -8.43 7.33 -4.56
C LEU A 201 -8.67 6.06 -3.71
N LEU A 202 -8.01 4.96 -4.03
CA LEU A 202 -8.11 3.74 -3.21
C LEU A 202 -7.73 4.01 -1.75
N PHE A 203 -6.67 4.78 -1.52
CA PHE A 203 -6.26 5.16 -0.16
C PHE A 203 -7.16 6.21 0.47
N ALA A 204 -7.84 7.06 -0.31
CA ALA A 204 -8.88 7.93 0.22
C ALA A 204 -10.04 7.09 0.83
N HIS A 205 -10.49 6.04 0.14
CA HIS A 205 -11.50 5.12 0.67
C HIS A 205 -11.02 4.33 1.89
N LEU A 206 -9.73 3.96 1.96
CA LEU A 206 -9.17 3.21 3.09
C LEU A 206 -9.29 3.95 4.43
N GLY A 207 -9.18 5.29 4.41
CA GLY A 207 -9.23 6.13 5.62
C GLY A 207 -10.55 6.84 5.84
N ALA A 208 -11.50 6.77 4.90
CA ALA A 208 -12.77 7.49 4.95
C ALA A 208 -13.74 6.99 6.05
N GLY A 209 -13.68 5.70 6.40
CA GLY A 209 -14.65 5.10 7.34
C GLY A 209 -16.03 4.82 6.75
N GLU A 210 -16.19 4.88 5.42
CA GLU A 210 -17.48 4.60 4.75
C GLU A 210 -17.67 3.13 4.37
N HIS A 211 -16.59 2.35 4.34
CA HIS A 211 -16.61 0.93 4.02
C HIS A 211 -16.19 0.11 5.24
N PRO A 212 -17.11 -0.66 5.87
CA PRO A 212 -16.81 -1.41 7.10
C PRO A 212 -15.61 -2.35 6.98
N ASP A 213 -15.44 -3.01 5.84
CA ASP A 213 -14.29 -3.90 5.59
C ASP A 213 -12.96 -3.12 5.61
N LEU A 214 -12.91 -1.98 4.92
CA LEU A 214 -11.71 -1.14 4.87
C LEU A 214 -11.41 -0.50 6.22
N GLU A 215 -12.44 -0.07 6.95
CA GLU A 215 -12.29 0.50 8.30
C GLU A 215 -11.68 -0.53 9.26
N ARG A 216 -12.19 -1.78 9.27
CA ARG A 216 -11.63 -2.88 10.07
C ARG A 216 -10.15 -3.12 9.74
N LEU A 217 -9.79 -3.15 8.46
CA LEU A 217 -8.42 -3.36 8.00
C LEU A 217 -7.51 -2.18 8.37
N SER A 218 -7.95 -0.96 8.10
CA SER A 218 -7.25 0.29 8.43
C SER A 218 -6.93 0.39 9.91
N ARG A 219 -7.93 0.16 10.78
CA ARG A 219 -7.76 0.14 12.23
C ARG A 219 -6.76 -0.93 12.67
N SER A 220 -6.86 -2.13 12.08
CA SER A 220 -5.94 -3.24 12.39
C SER A 220 -4.50 -2.94 11.99
N MET A 221 -4.29 -2.30 10.82
CA MET A 221 -2.98 -1.86 10.37
C MET A 221 -2.36 -0.83 11.33
N LEU A 222 -3.15 0.12 11.83
CA LEU A 222 -2.71 1.14 12.79
C LEU A 222 -2.46 0.58 14.19
N ALA A 223 -3.23 -0.44 14.61
CA ALA A 223 -3.05 -1.11 15.89
C ALA A 223 -1.82 -2.04 15.92
N HIS A 224 -1.47 -2.64 14.77
CA HIS A 224 -0.36 -3.58 14.63
C HIS A 224 0.56 -3.24 13.43
N PRO A 225 1.13 -2.03 13.38
CA PRO A 225 1.95 -1.59 12.25
C PRO A 225 3.21 -2.43 12.10
N GLU A 226 3.72 -3.00 13.19
CA GLU A 226 4.86 -3.92 13.15
C GLU A 226 4.56 -5.18 12.37
N LEU A 227 3.32 -5.66 12.33
CA LEU A 227 2.94 -6.82 11.52
C LEU A 227 2.80 -6.47 10.04
N VAL A 228 2.49 -5.20 9.73
CA VAL A 228 2.28 -4.73 8.35
C VAL A 228 3.60 -4.65 7.60
N ALA A 229 4.63 -4.04 8.18
CA ALA A 229 5.92 -3.86 7.50
C ALA A 229 7.11 -4.49 8.25
N GLY A 230 7.10 -4.47 9.58
CA GLY A 230 8.22 -4.89 10.43
C GLY A 230 8.88 -3.72 11.15
N GLU A 231 9.58 -4.02 12.25
CA GLU A 231 10.29 -3.02 13.05
C GLU A 231 11.33 -2.23 12.23
N GLY A 232 11.48 -0.93 12.55
CA GLY A 232 12.44 -0.03 11.89
C GLY A 232 12.11 0.36 10.44
N ARG A 233 11.03 -0.16 9.85
CA ARG A 233 10.63 0.20 8.48
C ARG A 233 9.73 1.43 8.46
N PHE A 234 9.78 2.16 7.34
CA PHE A 234 9.07 3.43 7.16
C PHE A 234 7.58 3.35 7.50
N ASP A 235 6.84 2.41 6.91
CA ASP A 235 5.40 2.26 7.15
C ASP A 235 5.09 2.05 8.65
N THR A 236 5.90 1.23 9.34
CA THR A 236 5.74 0.97 10.78
C THR A 236 6.00 2.21 11.61
N ALA A 237 7.14 2.88 11.36
CA ALA A 237 7.53 4.07 12.10
C ALA A 237 6.53 5.22 11.91
N LEU A 238 6.10 5.45 10.66
CA LEU A 238 5.12 6.48 10.34
C LEU A 238 3.78 6.21 11.02
N MET A 239 3.21 5.00 10.91
CA MET A 239 1.91 4.70 11.53
C MET A 239 1.94 4.83 13.07
N ARG A 240 3.07 4.49 13.71
CA ARG A 240 3.26 4.66 15.17
C ARG A 240 3.32 6.13 15.57
N LEU A 241 4.17 6.91 14.91
CA LEU A 241 4.42 8.31 15.28
C LEU A 241 3.32 9.26 14.80
N ALA A 242 2.52 8.87 13.81
CA ALA A 242 1.34 9.62 13.38
C ALA A 242 0.13 9.48 14.32
N HIS A 243 0.26 8.78 15.45
CA HIS A 243 -0.78 8.61 16.47
C HIS A 243 -2.15 8.18 15.90
N GLY A 244 -2.15 7.24 14.95
CA GLY A 244 -3.38 6.71 14.35
C GLY A 244 -4.03 7.60 13.29
N GLN A 245 -3.41 8.72 12.90
CA GLN A 245 -3.99 9.66 11.93
C GLN A 245 -3.65 9.33 10.48
N VAL A 246 -2.57 8.57 10.24
CA VAL A 246 -2.08 8.25 8.89
C VAL A 246 -1.85 6.76 8.75
N VAL A 247 -2.54 6.13 7.77
CA VAL A 247 -2.21 4.78 7.32
C VAL A 247 -1.16 4.89 6.22
N SER A 248 -0.11 4.07 6.31
CA SER A 248 0.97 4.04 5.32
C SER A 248 1.14 2.65 4.75
N LYS A 249 1.25 2.54 3.42
CA LYS A 249 1.54 1.27 2.77
C LYS A 249 2.43 1.47 1.54
N GLY A 250 3.64 0.93 1.63
CA GLY A 250 4.58 0.89 0.51
C GLY A 250 4.27 -0.21 -0.52
N GLY A 251 4.55 0.10 -1.78
CA GLY A 251 4.76 -0.85 -2.87
C GLY A 251 6.25 -0.91 -3.28
N ALA A 252 6.61 -1.95 -4.04
CA ALA A 252 7.91 -2.01 -4.71
C ALA A 252 8.00 -0.95 -5.82
N GLU A 253 9.17 -0.78 -6.44
CA GLU A 253 9.35 0.11 -7.59
C GLU A 253 8.86 1.55 -7.32
N GLY A 254 9.23 2.12 -6.17
CA GLY A 254 9.02 3.55 -5.90
C GLY A 254 7.61 3.96 -5.53
N ILE A 255 6.71 3.00 -5.24
CA ILE A 255 5.33 3.29 -4.81
C ILE A 255 5.24 3.49 -3.30
N GLN A 256 4.61 4.60 -2.90
CA GLN A 256 4.16 4.83 -1.54
C GLN A 256 2.73 5.37 -1.56
N CYS A 257 1.88 4.85 -0.71
CA CYS A 257 0.50 5.32 -0.59
C CYS A 257 0.17 5.61 0.87
N LEU A 258 -0.57 6.70 1.09
CA LEU A 258 -0.90 7.21 2.42
C LEU A 258 -2.40 7.52 2.46
N SER A 259 -3.00 7.36 3.63
CA SER A 259 -4.40 7.71 3.87
C SER A 259 -4.53 8.53 5.14
N ARG A 260 -5.33 9.61 5.09
CA ARG A 260 -5.72 10.39 6.26
C ARG A 260 -7.00 9.81 6.86
N VAL A 261 -6.87 9.28 8.07
CA VAL A 261 -7.98 8.65 8.79
C VAL A 261 -9.01 9.70 9.16
N GLY A 262 -10.28 9.44 8.84
CA GLY A 262 -11.43 10.29 9.18
C GLY A 262 -11.67 11.47 8.23
N GLU A 263 -10.76 11.75 7.29
CA GLU A 263 -10.88 12.89 6.37
C GLU A 263 -11.08 12.47 4.90
N GLY A 264 -11.03 11.16 4.59
CA GLY A 264 -11.29 10.66 3.24
C GLY A 264 -10.32 11.20 2.19
N MET A 265 -9.06 11.45 2.59
CA MET A 265 -7.99 11.88 1.70
C MET A 265 -6.94 10.78 1.54
N GLY A 266 -6.50 10.57 0.31
CA GLY A 266 -5.46 9.62 -0.02
C GLY A 266 -4.34 10.25 -0.84
N VAL A 267 -3.13 9.73 -0.68
CA VAL A 267 -1.93 10.15 -1.40
C VAL A 267 -1.36 8.98 -2.16
N GLY A 268 -1.03 9.18 -3.43
CA GLY A 268 -0.22 8.27 -4.24
C GLY A 268 1.11 8.92 -4.60
N ILE A 269 2.22 8.23 -4.37
CA ILE A 269 3.58 8.67 -4.72
C ILE A 269 4.23 7.63 -5.62
N LYS A 270 4.86 8.09 -6.71
CA LYS A 270 5.68 7.26 -7.61
C LYS A 270 7.01 7.94 -7.89
N VAL A 271 8.09 7.30 -7.44
CA VAL A 271 9.46 7.62 -7.87
C VAL A 271 9.74 6.90 -9.19
N GLU A 272 10.12 7.64 -10.24
CA GLU A 272 10.28 7.07 -11.59
C GLU A 272 11.24 5.87 -11.62
N ASP A 273 12.42 6.00 -11.00
CA ASP A 273 13.48 4.99 -10.98
C ASP A 273 13.29 3.89 -9.92
N GLY A 274 12.19 3.93 -9.17
CA GLY A 274 11.85 2.91 -8.18
C GLY A 274 12.53 3.04 -6.81
N ALA A 275 13.34 4.07 -6.58
CA ALA A 275 14.14 4.19 -5.37
C ALA A 275 13.31 4.32 -4.07
N SER A 276 13.50 3.39 -3.13
CA SER A 276 12.79 3.39 -1.84
C SER A 276 13.17 4.57 -0.93
N ARG A 277 14.43 5.02 -0.98
CA ARG A 277 14.88 6.19 -0.20
C ARG A 277 14.14 7.47 -0.63
N ALA A 278 13.93 7.66 -1.92
CA ALA A 278 13.28 8.83 -2.47
C ALA A 278 11.77 8.86 -2.15
N LYS A 279 11.08 7.72 -2.21
CA LYS A 279 9.64 7.69 -1.88
C LYS A 279 9.37 7.99 -0.42
N HIS A 280 10.24 7.54 0.51
CA HIS A 280 10.10 7.85 1.93
C HIS A 280 10.35 9.33 2.19
N ALA A 281 11.37 9.91 1.55
CA ALA A 281 11.64 11.34 1.66
C ALA A 281 10.48 12.20 1.14
N VAL A 282 9.93 11.85 -0.02
CA VAL A 282 8.76 12.56 -0.57
C VAL A 282 7.51 12.35 0.29
N ALA A 283 7.32 11.18 0.89
CA ALA A 283 6.19 10.95 1.80
C ALA A 283 6.23 11.91 2.99
N LEU A 284 7.38 12.09 3.64
CA LEU A 284 7.53 13.07 4.73
C LEU A 284 7.30 14.51 4.25
N HIS A 285 7.90 14.87 3.10
CA HIS A 285 7.74 16.20 2.50
C HIS A 285 6.30 16.54 2.13
N VAL A 286 5.54 15.55 1.65
CA VAL A 286 4.10 15.71 1.35
C VAL A 286 3.28 15.80 2.63
N LEU A 287 3.58 14.97 3.64
CA LEU A 287 2.89 15.02 4.94
C LEU A 287 3.09 16.35 5.66
N GLU A 288 4.27 16.95 5.53
CA GLU A 288 4.57 18.31 6.03
C GLU A 288 3.73 19.36 5.32
N GLN A 289 3.72 19.38 3.98
CA GLN A 289 2.94 20.34 3.20
C GLN A 289 1.43 20.24 3.46
N LEU A 290 0.93 19.03 3.72
CA LEU A 290 -0.48 18.80 4.05
C LEU A 290 -0.80 19.07 5.52
N GLY A 291 0.21 19.30 6.38
CA GLY A 291 0.01 19.48 7.81
C GLY A 291 -0.53 18.24 8.54
N TRP A 292 -0.27 17.04 8.00
CA TRP A 292 -0.79 15.78 8.57
C TRP A 292 0.01 15.29 9.78
N LEU A 293 1.21 15.82 9.99
CA LEU A 293 2.11 15.45 11.09
C LEU A 293 2.56 16.70 11.84
N THR A 294 2.88 16.52 13.12
CA THR A 294 3.48 17.59 13.93
C THR A 294 4.95 17.81 13.53
N PRO A 295 5.52 19.02 13.74
CA PRO A 295 6.94 19.27 13.50
C PRO A 295 7.87 18.30 14.23
N ALA A 296 7.54 17.94 15.49
CA ALA A 296 8.32 16.99 16.27
C ALA A 296 8.31 15.58 15.64
N THR A 297 7.14 15.12 15.18
CA THR A 297 7.01 13.84 14.47
C THR A 297 7.82 13.82 13.18
N LEU A 298 7.79 14.92 12.41
CA LEU A 298 8.55 15.06 11.17
C LEU A 298 10.05 15.05 11.41
N GLU A 299 10.52 15.72 12.47
CA GLU A 299 11.93 15.72 12.85
C GLU A 299 12.43 14.31 13.21
N GLU A 300 11.69 13.57 14.05
CA GLU A 300 12.04 12.20 14.43
C GLU A 300 12.05 11.24 13.24
N LEU A 301 11.05 11.32 12.35
CA LEU A 301 11.04 10.54 11.11
C LEU A 301 12.18 10.96 10.17
N GLY A 302 12.49 12.26 10.12
CA GLY A 302 13.57 12.82 9.31
C GLY A 302 14.95 12.27 9.69
N GLN A 303 15.24 12.18 11.00
CA GLN A 303 16.47 11.57 11.51
C GLN A 303 16.61 10.11 11.08
N ASN A 304 15.51 9.36 11.03
CA ASN A 304 15.51 7.94 10.69
C ASN A 304 15.54 7.64 9.18
N PHE A 305 14.96 8.52 8.35
CA PHE A 305 14.71 8.21 6.92
C PHE A 305 15.28 9.22 5.93
N LEU A 306 15.68 10.42 6.35
CA LEU A 306 16.34 11.42 5.49
C LEU A 306 17.86 11.44 5.70
N GLN A 307 18.34 11.10 6.89
CA GLN A 307 19.77 10.96 7.19
C GLN A 307 20.18 9.48 7.04
N LEU A 308 20.78 9.14 5.88
CA LEU A 308 21.19 7.77 5.57
C LEU A 308 22.58 7.42 6.16
N GLY A 309 23.27 8.41 6.72
CA GLY A 309 24.56 8.29 7.39
C GLY A 309 25.15 9.67 7.69
N PRO A 310 26.30 9.77 8.38
CA PRO A 310 26.85 11.05 8.84
C PRO A 310 27.12 12.09 7.73
N GLN A 311 27.29 11.61 6.49
CA GLN A 311 27.61 12.43 5.32
C GLN A 311 26.56 12.31 4.21
N LEU A 312 25.51 11.51 4.42
CA LEU A 312 24.53 11.17 3.39
C LEU A 312 23.14 11.62 3.82
N GLN A 313 22.58 12.56 3.05
CA GLN A 313 21.26 13.12 3.32
C GLN A 313 20.41 13.20 2.06
N LEU A 314 19.10 13.17 2.23
CA LEU A 314 18.13 13.39 1.16
C LEU A 314 17.57 14.81 1.27
N GLU A 315 17.62 15.55 0.16
CA GLU A 315 16.97 16.85 0.01
C GLU A 315 15.80 16.69 -0.96
N VAL A 316 14.59 17.15 -0.58
CA VAL A 316 13.41 17.17 -1.45
C VAL A 316 13.17 18.59 -1.94
N ARG A 317 12.93 18.75 -3.24
CA ARG A 317 12.65 20.04 -3.90
C ARG A 317 11.31 20.01 -4.62
N GLY A 318 10.63 21.14 -4.60
CA GLY A 318 9.30 21.33 -5.21
C GLY A 318 8.18 21.26 -4.17
N GLU A 319 6.97 21.47 -4.65
CA GLU A 319 5.76 21.59 -3.82
C GLU A 319 4.57 20.95 -4.54
N LEU A 320 3.57 20.52 -3.77
CA LEU A 320 2.26 20.19 -4.28
C LEU A 320 1.56 21.49 -4.72
N ARG A 321 0.86 21.43 -5.84
CA ARG A 321 0.02 22.52 -6.35
C ARG A 321 -1.42 22.05 -6.48
N PHE A 322 -2.37 22.94 -6.23
CA PHE A 322 -3.79 22.66 -6.49
C PHE A 322 -3.98 22.33 -7.97
N ASP A 323 -4.84 21.35 -8.25
CA ASP A 323 -5.11 20.91 -9.62
C ASP A 323 -6.04 21.85 -10.39
#